data_AF-A0A9W6KB50-F1
#
_entry.id   AF-A0A9W6KB50-F1
#
_cell.length_a   1.000
_cell.length_b   1.000
_cell.length_c   1.000
_cell.angle_alpha   90.00
_cell.angle_beta   90.00
_cell.angle_gamma   90.00
#
_symmetry.space_group_name_H-M   'P 1'
#
loop_
_entity.id
_entity.type
_entity.pdbx_description
1 polymer ?
#
loop_
_entity_poly.entity_id
_entity_poly.type
_entity_poly.pdbx_seq_one_letter_code
_entity_poly.pdbx_strand_id
1 'polypeptide(L)'
;MQLAIKEFFDAFPQHTVAIKPRPDGSLLLTLVNESGKPLCKAIKSEEILSPVRMQTLIRELHREIKIEAGLLRWRGDEAAWVERELPTYVEGPIHVTKAKTLARRSNQELRQRRVQKAVAC
;
A
#
# COMPACT_ATOMS: atom_id res chain seq x y z
N MET A 1 4.79 -4.22 28.96
CA MET A 1 4.77 -4.28 27.48
C MET A 1 3.33 -4.35 26.95
N GLN A 2 2.45 -3.42 27.33
CA GLN A 2 1.00 -3.48 27.03
C GLN A 2 0.51 -2.26 26.23
N LEU A 3 1.37 -1.27 25.97
CA LEU A 3 0.98 0.01 25.38
C LEU A 3 0.74 -0.06 23.87
N ALA A 4 1.60 -0.76 23.11
CA ALA A 4 1.55 -0.71 21.64
C ALA A 4 0.25 -1.28 21.05
N ILE A 5 -0.33 -2.30 21.68
CA ILE A 5 -1.55 -2.92 21.18
C ILE A 5 -2.77 -2.00 21.36
N LYS A 6 -2.77 -1.17 22.40
CA LYS A 6 -3.89 -0.25 22.70
C LYS A 6 -4.08 0.80 21.61
N GLU A 7 -3.00 1.24 20.97
CA GLU A 7 -3.05 2.25 19.90
C GLU A 7 -3.93 1.82 18.72
N PHE A 8 -4.02 0.52 18.42
CA PHE A 8 -4.94 0.02 17.40
C PHE A 8 -6.41 0.15 17.82
N PHE A 9 -6.72 -0.14 19.08
CA PHE A 9 -8.09 0.01 19.59
C PHE A 9 -8.52 1.49 19.60
N ASP A 10 -7.61 2.38 19.98
CA ASP A 10 -7.85 3.82 20.01
C ASP A 10 -7.97 4.40 18.57
N ALA A 11 -7.23 3.87 17.61
CA ALA A 11 -7.26 4.33 16.21
C ALA A 11 -8.46 3.81 15.39
N PHE A 12 -9.03 2.67 15.78
CA PHE A 12 -10.15 2.02 15.08
C PHE A 12 -11.33 1.72 16.03
N PRO A 13 -11.93 2.73 16.69
CA PRO A 13 -12.98 2.51 17.69
C PRO A 13 -14.25 1.87 17.12
N GLN A 14 -14.50 2.04 15.82
CA GLN A 14 -15.64 1.47 15.11
C GLN A 14 -15.38 0.06 14.56
N HIS A 15 -14.19 -0.50 14.78
CA HIS A 15 -13.81 -1.82 14.27
C HIS A 15 -13.50 -2.75 15.43
N THR A 16 -13.91 -4.02 15.29
CA THR A 16 -13.42 -5.07 16.16
C THR A 16 -12.00 -5.41 15.75
N VAL A 17 -11.05 -5.20 16.66
CA VAL A 17 -9.62 -5.48 16.45
C VAL A 17 -9.28 -6.84 17.03
N ALA A 18 -8.74 -7.74 16.21
CA ALA A 18 -8.17 -9.01 16.67
C ALA A 18 -6.72 -9.15 16.19
N ILE A 19 -5.84 -9.55 17.11
CA ILE A 19 -4.42 -9.79 16.82
C ILE A 19 -4.09 -11.24 17.17
N LYS A 20 -3.58 -12.00 16.22
CA LYS A 20 -3.19 -13.41 16.42
C LYS A 20 -1.73 -13.63 16.02
N PRO A 21 -0.94 -14.36 16.82
CA PRO A 21 0.40 -14.76 16.41
C PRO A 21 0.33 -15.72 15.22
N ARG A 22 1.27 -15.58 14.29
CA ARG A 22 1.49 -16.50 13.17
C ARG A 22 2.72 -17.36 13.44
N PRO A 23 2.81 -18.57 12.85
CA PRO A 23 3.95 -19.47 13.06
C PRO A 23 5.30 -18.91 12.62
N ASP A 24 5.31 -17.91 11.75
CA ASP A 24 6.52 -17.22 11.26
C ASP A 24 7.04 -16.12 12.20
N GLY A 25 6.42 -15.94 13.36
CA GLY A 25 6.77 -14.88 14.32
C GLY A 25 6.21 -13.50 13.97
N SER A 26 5.40 -13.41 12.91
CA SER A 26 4.60 -12.23 12.60
C SER A 26 3.26 -12.26 13.33
N LEU A 27 2.52 -11.15 13.27
CA LEU A 27 1.20 -11.00 13.87
C LEU A 27 0.18 -10.77 12.75
N LEU A 28 -0.95 -11.48 12.81
CA LEU A 28 -2.09 -11.22 11.95
C LEU A 28 -3.02 -10.23 12.66
N LEU A 29 -3.12 -9.02 12.13
CA LEU A 29 -4.15 -8.06 12.49
C LEU A 29 -5.37 -8.31 11.63
N THR A 30 -6.53 -8.38 12.27
CA THR A 30 -7.83 -8.44 11.63
C THR A 30 -8.68 -7.29 12.16
N LEU A 31 -9.20 -6.46 11.26
CA LEU A 31 -10.17 -5.41 11.55
C LEU A 31 -11.51 -5.80 10.92
N VAL A 32 -12.56 -5.82 11.72
CA VAL A 32 -13.92 -6.11 11.24
C VAL A 32 -14.82 -4.94 11.59
N ASN A 33 -15.46 -4.34 10.58
CA ASN A 33 -16.46 -3.30 10.75
C ASN A 33 -17.89 -3.90 10.76
N GLU A 34 -18.89 -3.05 10.94
CA GLU A 34 -20.30 -3.44 10.93
C GLU A 34 -20.77 -4.03 9.60
N SER A 35 -20.10 -3.71 8.47
CA SER A 35 -20.41 -4.32 7.17
C SER A 35 -19.93 -5.78 7.05
N GLY A 36 -19.19 -6.27 8.05
CA GLY A 36 -18.81 -7.67 8.20
C GLY A 36 -17.65 -8.11 7.31
N LYS A 37 -17.08 -7.23 6.49
CA LYS A 37 -15.93 -7.57 5.65
C LYS A 37 -14.63 -7.37 6.44
N PRO A 38 -13.83 -8.44 6.65
CA PRO A 38 -12.60 -8.31 7.41
C PRO A 38 -11.46 -7.73 6.56
N LEU A 39 -10.75 -6.75 7.11
CA LEU A 39 -9.44 -6.33 6.62
C LEU A 39 -8.36 -7.10 7.40
N CYS A 40 -7.58 -7.91 6.70
CA CYS A 40 -6.52 -8.74 7.28
C CYS A 40 -5.14 -8.27 6.83
N LYS A 41 -4.24 -8.01 7.77
CA LYS A 41 -2.85 -7.60 7.48
C LYS A 41 -1.86 -8.36 8.35
N ALA A 42 -0.85 -8.93 7.71
CA ALA A 42 0.29 -9.51 8.41
C ALA A 42 1.30 -8.40 8.76
N ILE A 43 1.70 -8.31 10.02
CA ILE A 43 2.56 -7.27 10.57
C ILE A 43 3.76 -7.94 11.22
N LYS A 44 4.96 -7.44 10.98
CA LYS A 44 6.14 -7.92 11.70
C LYS A 44 6.10 -7.40 13.14
N SER A 45 6.49 -8.25 14.10
CA SER A 45 6.54 -7.87 15.51
C SER A 45 7.38 -6.60 15.76
N GLU A 46 8.43 -6.38 14.98
CA GLU A 46 9.28 -5.18 15.01
C GLU A 46 8.55 -3.86 14.67
N GLU A 47 7.50 -3.91 13.86
CA GLU A 47 6.73 -2.73 13.46
C GLU A 47 5.89 -2.19 14.63
N ILE A 48 5.51 -3.08 15.55
CA ILE A 48 4.72 -2.74 16.74
C ILE A 48 5.60 -2.16 17.86
N LEU A 49 6.90 -2.47 17.85
CA LEU A 49 7.83 -2.02 18.89
C LEU A 49 8.29 -0.56 18.71
N SER A 50 8.13 0.01 17.52
CA SER A 50 8.53 1.39 17.22
C SER A 50 7.30 2.28 17.05
N PRO A 51 7.14 3.35 17.85
CA PRO A 51 5.99 4.27 17.73
C PRO A 51 5.84 4.88 16.34
N VAL A 52 6.97 5.20 15.67
CA VAL A 52 6.97 5.77 14.33
C VAL A 52 6.44 4.77 13.30
N ARG A 53 6.90 3.51 13.38
CA ARG A 53 6.44 2.43 12.50
C ARG A 53 4.97 2.09 12.77
N MET A 54 4.56 2.10 14.03
CA MET A 54 3.18 1.90 14.43
C MET A 54 2.25 2.97 13.85
N GLN A 55 2.59 4.25 13.99
CA GLN A 55 1.79 5.34 13.41
C GLN A 55 1.70 5.24 11.88
N THR A 56 2.81 4.83 11.25
CA THR A 56 2.84 4.60 9.80
C THR A 56 1.87 3.48 9.42
N LEU A 57 1.89 2.37 10.16
CA LEU A 57 1.01 1.24 9.95
C LEU A 57 -0.48 1.60 10.17
N ILE A 58 -0.79 2.38 11.21
CA ILE A 58 -2.15 2.89 11.47
C ILE A 58 -2.62 3.75 10.29
N ARG A 59 -1.78 4.67 9.81
CA ARG A 59 -2.10 5.51 8.63
C ARG A 59 -2.33 4.66 7.39
N GLU A 60 -1.53 3.62 7.16
CA GLU A 60 -1.74 2.70 6.05
C GLU A 60 -3.07 1.95 6.16
N LEU A 61 -3.44 1.48 7.35
CA LEU A 61 -4.71 0.78 7.58
C LEU A 61 -5.92 1.70 7.36
N HIS A 62 -5.89 2.95 7.86
CA HIS A 62 -6.94 3.94 7.55
C HIS A 62 -7.06 4.19 6.05
N ARG A 63 -5.93 4.24 5.34
CA ARG A 63 -5.92 4.38 3.88
C ARG A 63 -6.57 3.19 3.19
N GLU A 64 -6.21 1.97 3.56
CA GLU A 64 -6.80 0.74 3.00
C GLU A 64 -8.32 0.73 3.18
N ILE A 65 -8.81 1.09 4.37
CA ILE A 65 -10.25 1.24 4.65
C ILE A 65 -10.90 2.28 3.74
N LYS A 66 -10.26 3.45 3.56
CA LYS A 66 -10.79 4.50 2.66
C LYS A 66 -10.78 4.10 1.18
N ILE A 67 -9.78 3.33 0.75
CA ILE A 67 -9.71 2.78 -0.63
C ILE A 67 -10.87 1.81 -0.83
N GLU A 68 -11.08 0.91 0.11
CA GLU A 68 -12.14 -0.10 0.03
C GLU A 68 -13.54 0.54 0.07
N ALA A 69 -13.72 1.59 0.85
CA ALA A 69 -14.94 2.39 0.86
C ALA A 69 -15.13 3.27 -0.40
N GLY A 70 -14.14 3.33 -1.30
CA GLY A 70 -14.18 4.18 -2.50
C GLY A 70 -14.13 5.68 -2.22
N LEU A 71 -13.68 6.07 -1.02
CA LEU A 71 -13.67 7.47 -0.56
C LEU A 71 -12.45 8.24 -1.08
N LEU A 72 -11.34 7.56 -1.37
CA LEU A 72 -10.13 8.24 -1.83
C LEU A 72 -10.30 8.83 -3.23
N ARG A 73 -10.21 10.17 -3.29
CA ARG A 73 -10.12 10.94 -4.53
C ARG A 73 -8.73 11.51 -4.71
N TRP A 74 -8.26 11.52 -5.95
CA TRP A 74 -6.96 12.07 -6.35
C TRP A 74 -6.89 13.61 -6.31
N ARG A 75 -7.98 14.31 -5.99
CA ARG A 75 -8.05 15.77 -5.86
C ARG A 75 -8.81 16.18 -4.61
N GLY A 76 -8.37 17.27 -3.99
CA GLY A 76 -8.92 17.81 -2.75
C GLY A 76 -8.17 17.31 -1.51
N ASP A 77 -8.72 17.56 -0.31
CA ASP A 77 -8.09 17.21 0.97
C ASP A 77 -7.78 15.72 1.12
N GLU A 78 -8.49 14.87 0.38
CA GLU A 78 -8.27 13.41 0.37
C GLU A 78 -7.02 12.98 -0.40
N ALA A 79 -6.41 13.88 -1.20
CA ALA A 79 -5.20 13.58 -1.96
C ALA A 79 -4.00 13.22 -1.07
N ALA A 80 -3.94 13.76 0.16
CA ALA A 80 -2.89 13.43 1.15
C ALA A 80 -2.90 11.95 1.60
N TRP A 81 -4.02 11.25 1.40
CA TRP A 81 -4.14 9.81 1.64
C TRP A 81 -3.69 8.98 0.44
N VAL A 82 -3.56 9.60 -0.74
CA VAL A 82 -3.11 8.95 -1.97
C VAL A 82 -1.59 9.00 -2.10
N GLU A 83 -0.97 10.09 -1.63
CA GLU A 83 0.47 10.28 -1.63
C GLU A 83 1.21 9.24 -0.78
N ARG A 84 2.23 8.63 -1.39
CA ARG A 84 3.13 7.68 -0.73
C ARG A 84 4.55 7.98 -1.17
N GLU A 85 5.48 7.93 -0.23
CA GLU A 85 6.89 7.79 -0.57
C GLU A 85 7.06 6.46 -1.30
N LEU A 86 7.48 6.54 -2.56
CA LEU A 86 7.77 5.38 -3.37
C LEU A 86 9.15 4.88 -2.96
N PRO A 87 9.30 3.64 -2.44
CA PRO A 87 10.55 3.14 -1.87
C PRO A 87 11.75 3.22 -2.83
N THR A 88 11.49 3.25 -4.13
CA THR A 88 12.48 3.30 -5.21
C THR A 88 12.63 4.69 -5.83
N TYR A 89 11.81 5.67 -5.43
CA TYR A 89 11.91 7.04 -5.91
C TYR A 89 12.85 7.81 -4.98
N VAL A 90 14.13 7.73 -5.30
CA VAL A 90 15.13 8.62 -4.72
C VAL A 90 14.97 9.95 -5.46
N GLU A 91 14.87 11.08 -4.76
CA GLU A 91 14.89 12.44 -5.33
C GLU A 91 16.24 12.81 -5.97
N GLY A 92 16.94 11.84 -6.56
CA GLY A 92 18.02 12.07 -7.48
C GLY A 92 17.48 12.34 -8.89
N PRO A 93 18.31 12.88 -9.80
CA PRO A 93 17.94 12.96 -11.20
C PRO A 93 17.50 11.57 -11.64
N ILE A 94 16.28 11.44 -12.18
CA ILE A 94 15.85 10.21 -12.86
C ILE A 94 17.00 9.86 -13.79
N HIS A 95 17.76 8.81 -13.47
CA HIS A 95 18.94 8.44 -14.26
C HIS A 95 18.43 8.24 -15.69
N VAL A 96 18.67 9.23 -16.55
CA VAL A 96 18.09 9.38 -17.89
C VAL A 96 18.32 8.11 -18.71
N THR A 97 19.38 7.38 -18.36
CA THR A 97 19.74 6.07 -18.86
C THR A 97 18.64 5.02 -18.68
N LYS A 98 18.01 4.89 -17.50
CA LYS A 98 16.93 3.91 -17.25
C LYS A 98 15.62 4.29 -17.93
N ALA A 99 15.29 5.59 -17.99
CA ALA A 99 14.11 6.08 -18.68
C ALA A 99 14.19 5.86 -20.21
N LYS A 100 15.39 6.08 -20.80
CA LYS A 100 15.65 5.81 -22.22
C LYS A 100 15.47 4.33 -22.59
N THR A 101 15.82 3.40 -21.71
CA THR A 101 15.66 1.95 -21.96
C THR A 101 14.20 1.51 -21.99
N LEU A 102 13.36 2.04 -21.09
CA LEU A 102 11.92 1.73 -21.05
C LEU A 102 11.18 2.26 -22.30
N ALA A 103 11.47 3.51 -22.70
CA ALA A 103 10.90 4.09 -23.92
C ALA A 103 11.32 3.33 -25.19
N ARG A 104 12.58 2.87 -25.25
CA ARG A 104 13.10 2.07 -26.38
C ARG A 104 12.37 0.73 -26.52
N ARG A 105 12.12 0.04 -25.40
CA ARG A 105 11.40 -1.24 -25.38
C ARG A 105 9.96 -1.09 -25.85
N SER A 106 9.23 -0.12 -25.32
CA SER A 106 7.83 0.18 -25.74
C SER A 106 7.73 0.52 -27.23
N ASN A 107 8.63 1.36 -27.75
CA ASN A 107 8.65 1.69 -29.17
C ASN A 107 9.02 0.51 -30.07
N GLN A 108 9.90 -0.38 -29.61
CA GLN A 108 10.28 -1.59 -30.35
C GLN A 108 9.12 -2.60 -30.41
N GLU A 109 8.40 -2.79 -29.31
CA GLU A 109 7.21 -3.65 -29.25
C GLU A 109 6.07 -3.09 -30.13
N LEU A 110 5.85 -1.77 -30.14
CA LEU A 110 4.90 -1.12 -31.04
C LEU A 110 5.28 -1.29 -32.52
N ARG A 111 6.56 -1.18 -32.85
CA ARG A 111 7.06 -1.42 -34.22
C ARG A 111 6.86 -2.87 -34.65
N GLN A 112 7.17 -3.83 -33.78
CA GLN A 112 6.97 -5.26 -34.06
C GLN A 112 5.48 -5.58 -34.29
N ARG A 113 4.57 -5.01 -33.49
CA ARG A 113 3.12 -5.17 -33.69
C ARG A 113 2.64 -4.59 -35.02
N ARG A 114 3.19 -3.44 -35.45
CA ARG A 114 2.86 -2.84 -36.75
C ARG A 114 3.33 -3.71 -37.92
N VAL A 115 4.53 -4.25 -37.83
CA VAL A 115 5.07 -5.16 -38.86
C VAL A 115 4.26 -6.46 -38.91
N GLN A 116 3.95 -7.07 -37.77
CA GLN A 116 3.11 -8.28 -37.72
C GLN A 116 1.72 -8.06 -38.31
N LYS A 117 1.11 -6.89 -38.06
CA LYS A 117 -0.20 -6.54 -38.61
C LYS A 117 -0.17 -6.28 -40.12
N ALA A 118 0.96 -5.78 -40.65
CA ALA A 118 1.15 -5.56 -42.08
C ALA A 118 1.42 -6.85 -42.87
N VAL A 119 1.97 -7.88 -42.23
CA VAL A 119 2.24 -9.21 -42.84
C VAL A 119 1.01 -10.13 -42.79
N ALA A 120 0.02 -9.81 -41.96
CA ALA A 120 -1.22 -10.58 -41.80
C ALA A 120 -2.39 -10.09 -42.69
N CYS A 121 -2.18 -9.07 -43.52
CA CYS A 121 -3.09 -8.62 -44.58
C CYS A 121 -2.55 -9.05 -45.95
#